data_AF-A0A7K6U6H8-F1
#
_entry.id   AF-A0A7K6U6H8-F1
#
_cell.length_a   1.000
_cell.length_b   1.000
_cell.length_c   1.000
_cell.angle_alpha   90.00
_cell.angle_beta   90.00
_cell.angle_gamma   90.00
#
_symmetry.space_group_name_H-M   'P 1'
#
loop_
_entity.id
_entity.type
_entity.pdbx_description
1 polymer ?
#
loop_
_entity_poly.entity_id
_entity_poly.type
_entity_poly.pdbx_seq_one_letter_code
_entity_poly.pdbx_strand_id
1 'polypeptide(L)'
;RAKEIKTKLGTLLQKPDSTIDFIIPYPEKPEKPPKAQKPSPEEALQWRDSLEKLLQNPYGLASFRSFLRSEFSEENVEFWVACEDYKKTKSPMKMMEKANKIYEEFIQTEAPKEVNIDHFTKAVTMKNLVEPSPSSFDMAQKRIFALMEKDSLPRFVRSEFYQELIK
;
A
#
# COMPACT_ATOMS: atom_id res chain seq x y z
N ARG A 1 18.75 -54.24 -20.55
CA ARG A 1 17.99 -53.09 -20.02
C ARG A 1 16.86 -52.79 -21.01
N ALA A 2 15.75 -53.53 -20.88
CA ALA A 2 14.65 -53.55 -21.86
C ALA A 2 13.59 -52.50 -21.52
N LYS A 3 13.09 -51.83 -22.55
CA LYS A 3 12.08 -50.77 -22.48
C LYS A 3 10.67 -51.38 -22.62
N GLU A 4 9.77 -50.82 -21.81
CA GLU A 4 8.34 -50.58 -22.07
C GLU A 4 7.41 -51.77 -22.36
N ILE A 5 6.59 -52.08 -21.35
CA ILE A 5 5.27 -52.68 -21.52
C ILE A 5 4.32 -51.87 -20.64
N LYS A 6 3.36 -51.14 -21.24
CA LYS A 6 2.09 -50.86 -20.57
C LYS A 6 0.92 -50.94 -21.56
N THR A 7 0.13 -51.97 -21.28
CA THR A 7 -1.09 -52.50 -21.86
C THR A 7 -2.25 -51.49 -21.86
N LYS A 8 -3.05 -51.51 -22.93
CA LYS A 8 -4.38 -50.90 -22.99
C LYS A 8 -5.38 -51.72 -22.16
N LEU A 9 -6.22 -51.08 -21.35
CA LEU A 9 -7.53 -51.62 -20.99
C LEU A 9 -8.53 -50.47 -20.90
N GLY A 10 -9.56 -50.55 -21.75
CA GLY A 10 -10.77 -49.75 -21.60
C GLY A 10 -11.78 -50.49 -20.74
N THR A 11 -12.58 -49.75 -19.99
CA THR A 11 -13.88 -50.21 -19.48
C THR A 11 -14.85 -49.05 -19.51
N LEU A 12 -15.84 -49.19 -20.39
CA LEU A 12 -17.08 -48.44 -20.47
C LEU A 12 -17.92 -48.78 -19.22
N LEU A 13 -18.32 -47.79 -18.43
CA LEU A 13 -19.39 -47.96 -17.46
C LEU A 13 -20.37 -46.78 -17.56
N GLN A 14 -21.65 -47.16 -17.54
CA GLN A 14 -22.83 -46.40 -17.91
C GLN A 14 -23.11 -45.24 -16.96
N LYS A 15 -23.70 -44.17 -17.51
CA LYS A 15 -24.32 -43.08 -16.75
C LYS A 15 -25.56 -43.59 -16.01
N PRO A 16 -25.84 -43.05 -14.81
CA PRO A 16 -27.20 -42.71 -14.42
C PRO A 16 -27.36 -41.18 -14.29
N ASP A 17 -28.51 -40.71 -14.77
CA ASP A 17 -29.00 -39.33 -14.73
C ASP A 17 -29.02 -38.72 -13.33
N SER A 18 -28.45 -37.51 -13.22
CA SER A 18 -28.92 -36.36 -12.42
C SER A 18 -27.78 -35.36 -12.28
N THR A 19 -27.56 -34.54 -13.31
CA THR A 19 -26.64 -33.39 -13.24
C THR A 19 -27.28 -32.31 -12.37
N ILE A 20 -26.98 -32.35 -11.07
CA ILE A 20 -26.96 -31.14 -10.25
C ILE A 20 -25.69 -30.41 -10.66
N ASP A 21 -25.83 -29.25 -11.30
CA ASP A 21 -24.74 -28.35 -11.64
C ASP A 21 -24.09 -27.83 -10.35
N PHE A 22 -23.04 -28.51 -9.89
CA PHE A 22 -22.12 -27.99 -8.89
C PHE A 22 -21.24 -26.92 -9.56
N ILE A 23 -21.77 -25.70 -9.66
CA ILE A 23 -20.98 -24.51 -9.96
C ILE A 23 -20.05 -24.29 -8.77
N ILE A 24 -18.81 -24.78 -8.90
CA ILE A 24 -17.71 -24.42 -8.02
C ILE A 24 -17.35 -22.96 -8.35
N PRO A 25 -17.54 -21.98 -7.43
CA PRO A 25 -17.13 -20.62 -7.68
C PRO A 25 -15.60 -20.61 -7.73
N TYR A 26 -15.03 -20.36 -8.89
CA TYR A 26 -13.61 -20.04 -8.98
C TYR A 26 -13.37 -18.76 -8.18
N PRO A 27 -12.32 -18.69 -7.34
CA PRO A 27 -11.95 -17.43 -6.71
C PRO A 27 -11.66 -16.41 -7.81
N GLU A 28 -12.41 -15.32 -7.81
CA GLU A 28 -12.17 -14.20 -8.70
C GLU A 28 -10.71 -13.78 -8.58
N LYS A 29 -9.99 -13.77 -9.70
CA LYS A 29 -8.62 -13.26 -9.74
C LYS A 29 -8.66 -11.83 -9.19
N PRO A 30 -7.75 -11.44 -8.28
CA PRO A 30 -7.72 -10.08 -7.77
C PRO A 30 -7.59 -9.14 -8.96
N GLU A 31 -8.59 -8.26 -9.12
CA GLU A 31 -8.58 -7.23 -10.15
C GLU A 31 -7.26 -6.47 -10.03
N LYS A 32 -6.49 -6.44 -11.12
CA LYS A 32 -5.27 -5.64 -11.15
C LYS A 32 -5.68 -4.19 -10.88
N PRO A 33 -5.01 -3.48 -9.96
CA PRO A 33 -5.33 -2.08 -9.72
C PRO A 33 -5.26 -1.33 -11.07
N PRO A 34 -6.17 -0.37 -11.30
CA PRO A 34 -6.18 0.42 -12.53
C PRO A 34 -4.77 0.96 -12.77
N LYS A 35 -4.23 0.71 -13.96
CA LYS A 35 -2.88 1.20 -14.31
C LYS A 35 -2.90 2.72 -14.15
N ALA A 36 -2.08 3.23 -13.24
CA ALA A 36 -1.92 4.66 -13.07
C ALA A 36 -1.48 5.27 -14.41
N GLN A 37 -2.29 6.20 -14.94
CA GLN A 37 -2.01 6.86 -16.20
C GLN A 37 -0.84 7.81 -16.02
N LYS A 38 0.10 7.83 -16.97
CA LYS A 38 1.23 8.77 -16.95
C LYS A 38 0.67 10.21 -16.98
N PRO A 39 1.08 11.10 -16.07
CA PRO A 39 0.64 12.49 -16.03
C PRO A 39 1.17 13.26 -17.25
N SER A 40 0.60 14.44 -17.52
CA SER A 40 1.23 15.40 -18.42
C SER A 40 2.48 16.02 -17.77
N PRO A 41 3.46 16.52 -18.55
CA PRO A 41 4.61 17.24 -17.99
C PRO A 41 4.18 18.43 -17.11
N GLU A 42 3.14 19.17 -17.50
CA GLU A 42 2.63 20.32 -16.74
C GLU A 42 2.07 19.90 -15.37
N GLU A 43 1.36 18.78 -15.31
CA GLU A 43 0.87 18.22 -14.06
C GLU A 43 2.04 17.75 -13.18
N ALA A 44 2.99 17.01 -13.76
CA ALA A 44 4.17 16.51 -13.06
C ALA A 44 5.03 17.65 -12.50
N LEU A 45 5.14 18.78 -13.20
CA LEU A 45 5.84 19.98 -12.74
C LEU A 45 5.26 20.54 -11.43
N GLN A 46 3.96 20.38 -11.17
CA GLN A 46 3.33 20.85 -9.93
C GLN A 46 3.82 20.10 -8.69
N TRP A 47 4.35 18.89 -8.86
CA TRP A 47 4.76 18.02 -7.74
C TRP A 47 6.02 18.52 -7.05
N ARG A 48 6.88 19.26 -7.74
CA ARG A 48 8.11 19.81 -7.15
C ARG A 48 7.83 20.82 -6.02
N ASP A 49 6.67 21.47 -6.09
CA ASP A 49 6.26 22.55 -5.20
C ASP A 49 5.21 22.08 -4.18
N SER A 50 4.74 20.82 -4.26
CA SER A 50 3.70 20.30 -3.38
C SER A 50 3.75 18.77 -3.29
N LEU A 51 4.20 18.26 -2.14
CA LEU A 51 4.12 16.83 -1.83
C LEU A 51 2.67 16.34 -1.85
N GLU A 52 1.72 17.18 -1.42
CA GLU A 52 0.30 16.83 -1.43
C GLU A 52 -0.20 16.50 -2.84
N LYS A 53 0.11 17.33 -3.84
CA LYS A 53 -0.25 17.06 -5.24
C LYS A 53 0.39 15.77 -5.76
N LEU A 54 1.65 15.51 -5.37
CA LEU A 54 2.35 14.28 -5.73
C LEU A 54 1.66 13.04 -5.17
N LEU A 55 1.27 13.06 -3.88
CA LEU A 55 0.66 11.93 -3.19
C LEU A 55 -0.81 11.70 -3.56
N GLN A 56 -1.54 12.75 -3.99
CA GLN A 56 -2.92 12.64 -4.47
C GLN A 56 -3.02 12.05 -5.89
N ASN A 57 -1.97 12.21 -6.71
CA ASN A 57 -1.93 11.58 -8.03
C ASN A 57 -1.48 10.10 -7.91
N PRO A 58 -2.25 9.11 -8.41
CA PRO A 58 -1.88 7.69 -8.31
C PRO A 58 -0.53 7.33 -8.95
N TYR A 59 -0.17 7.97 -10.07
CA TYR A 59 1.12 7.77 -10.72
C TYR A 59 2.25 8.43 -9.92
N GLY A 60 2.00 9.64 -9.42
CA GLY A 60 2.91 10.37 -8.54
C GLY A 60 3.23 9.58 -7.28
N LEU A 61 2.22 9.09 -6.57
CA LEU A 61 2.36 8.24 -5.39
C LEU A 61 3.15 6.96 -5.68
N ALA A 62 2.84 6.26 -6.78
CA ALA A 62 3.54 5.04 -7.15
C ALA A 62 5.02 5.29 -7.50
N SER A 63 5.29 6.41 -8.19
CA SER A 63 6.64 6.84 -8.54
C SER A 63 7.45 7.22 -7.31
N PHE A 64 6.84 8.02 -6.41
CA PHE A 64 7.48 8.46 -5.18
C PHE A 64 7.75 7.28 -4.23
N ARG A 65 6.81 6.34 -4.10
CA ARG A 65 7.04 5.09 -3.33
C ARG A 65 8.17 4.25 -3.91
N SER A 66 8.27 4.15 -5.23
CA SER A 66 9.36 3.42 -5.88
C SER A 66 10.72 4.08 -5.64
N PHE A 67 10.74 5.41 -5.68
CA PHE A 67 11.92 6.20 -5.33
C PHE A 67 12.34 5.98 -3.86
N LEU A 68 11.41 6.12 -2.91
CA LEU A 68 11.71 5.90 -1.49
C LEU A 68 12.22 4.48 -1.19
N ARG A 69 11.67 3.46 -1.87
CA ARG A 69 12.16 2.09 -1.77
C ARG A 69 13.60 1.93 -2.27
N SER A 70 13.98 2.65 -3.32
CA SER A 70 15.37 2.62 -3.81
C SER A 70 16.37 3.21 -2.80
N GLU A 71 15.87 3.98 -1.84
CA GLU A 71 16.64 4.62 -0.77
C GLU A 71 16.27 4.08 0.62
N PHE A 72 15.59 2.93 0.69
CA PHE A 72 15.21 2.24 1.94
C PHE A 72 14.45 3.15 2.94
N SER A 73 13.49 3.94 2.44
CA SER A 73 12.71 4.90 3.23
C SER A 73 11.21 4.87 2.90
N GLU A 74 10.72 3.79 2.30
CA GLU A 74 9.32 3.66 1.87
C GLU A 74 8.32 3.58 3.03
N GLU A 75 8.76 3.25 4.25
CA GLU A 75 7.90 3.19 5.43
C GLU A 75 7.16 4.51 5.67
N ASN A 76 7.79 5.64 5.31
CA ASN A 76 7.21 6.97 5.48
C ASN A 76 5.95 7.17 4.64
N VAL A 77 6.00 6.80 3.35
CA VAL A 77 4.84 6.93 2.46
C VAL A 77 3.82 5.84 2.73
N GLU A 78 4.25 4.64 3.11
CA GLU A 78 3.35 3.55 3.48
C GLU A 78 2.53 3.88 4.72
N PHE A 79 3.17 4.44 5.75
CA PHE A 79 2.49 4.96 6.93
C PHE A 79 1.51 6.08 6.57
N TRP A 80 1.95 7.05 5.75
CA TRP A 80 1.06 8.15 5.34
C TRP A 80 -0.20 7.64 4.62
N VAL A 81 -0.05 6.68 3.69
CA VAL A 81 -1.18 6.05 2.99
C VAL A 81 -2.07 5.27 3.96
N ALA A 82 -1.49 4.55 4.92
CA ALA A 82 -2.25 3.83 5.94
C ALA A 82 -3.09 4.79 6.81
N CYS A 83 -2.56 5.98 7.15
CA CYS A 83 -3.31 7.02 7.85
C CYS A 83 -4.47 7.58 6.99
N GLU A 84 -4.25 7.81 5.71
CA GLU A 84 -5.32 8.28 4.80
C GLU A 84 -6.46 7.26 4.64
N ASP A 85 -6.13 5.97 4.59
CA ASP A 85 -7.14 4.89 4.58
C ASP A 85 -7.83 4.76 5.95
N TYR A 86 -7.09 4.90 7.04
CA TYR A 86 -7.64 4.87 8.39
C TYR A 86 -8.69 5.96 8.61
N LYS A 87 -8.42 7.20 8.19
CA LYS A 87 -9.35 8.35 8.27
C LYS A 87 -10.70 8.13 7.59
N LYS A 88 -10.72 7.30 6.54
CA LYS A 88 -11.93 6.96 5.78
C LYS A 88 -12.80 5.91 6.48
N THR A 89 -12.27 5.24 7.52
CA THR A 89 -12.94 4.16 8.23
C THR A 89 -14.07 4.69 9.11
N LYS A 90 -15.30 4.15 8.92
CA LYS A 90 -16.50 4.58 9.68
C LYS A 90 -16.95 3.60 10.75
N SER A 91 -16.62 2.31 10.60
CA SER A 91 -16.96 1.28 11.60
C SER A 91 -16.00 1.37 12.79
N PRO A 92 -16.50 1.51 14.03
CA PRO A 92 -15.64 1.54 15.22
C PRO A 92 -14.77 0.28 15.38
N MET A 93 -15.34 -0.90 15.08
CA MET A 93 -14.61 -2.17 15.14
C MET A 93 -13.45 -2.20 14.15
N LYS A 94 -13.70 -1.86 12.87
CA LYS A 94 -12.64 -1.80 11.85
C LYS A 94 -11.62 -0.71 12.14
N MET A 95 -12.05 0.39 12.77
CA MET A 95 -11.15 1.46 13.18
C MET A 95 -10.17 0.96 14.24
N MET A 96 -10.66 0.28 15.28
CA MET A 96 -9.82 -0.35 16.29
C MET A 96 -8.82 -1.36 15.68
N GLU A 97 -9.29 -2.24 14.79
CA GLU A 97 -8.42 -3.21 14.10
C GLU A 97 -7.32 -2.52 13.28
N LYS A 98 -7.66 -1.51 12.48
CA LYS A 98 -6.68 -0.76 11.69
C LYS A 98 -5.74 0.05 12.57
N ALA A 99 -6.23 0.64 13.66
CA ALA A 99 -5.42 1.37 14.63
C ALA A 99 -4.31 0.47 15.21
N ASN A 100 -4.67 -0.73 15.66
CA ASN A 100 -3.70 -1.70 16.17
C ASN A 100 -2.69 -2.12 15.10
N LYS A 101 -3.17 -2.42 13.89
CA LYS A 101 -2.27 -2.77 12.77
C LYS A 101 -1.27 -1.67 12.45
N ILE A 102 -1.73 -0.41 12.34
CA ILE A 102 -0.85 0.73 12.06
C ILE A 102 0.15 0.92 13.21
N TYR A 103 -0.28 0.72 14.45
CA TYR A 103 0.60 0.80 15.61
C TYR A 103 1.71 -0.25 15.55
N GLU A 104 1.37 -1.53 15.37
CA GLU A 104 2.32 -2.64 15.33
C GLU A 104 3.28 -2.57 14.13
N GLU A 105 2.80 -2.06 12.99
CA GLU A 105 3.61 -2.01 11.76
C GLU A 105 4.54 -0.78 11.73
N PHE A 106 4.10 0.38 12.25
CA PHE A 106 4.81 1.66 12.04
C PHE A 106 5.17 2.45 13.30
N ILE A 107 4.48 2.26 14.43
CA ILE A 107 4.63 3.14 15.62
C ILE A 107 5.33 2.46 16.78
N GLN A 108 5.08 1.17 17.01
CA GLN A 108 5.68 0.41 18.10
C GLN A 108 7.21 0.48 18.01
N THR A 109 7.87 0.54 19.17
CA THR A 109 9.33 0.47 19.21
C THR A 109 9.78 -0.87 18.65
N GLU A 110 10.74 -0.84 17.72
CA GLU A 110 11.21 -2.02 16.97
C GLU A 110 10.15 -2.61 16.02
N ALA A 111 9.15 -1.81 15.63
CA ALA A 111 8.23 -2.20 14.57
C ALA A 111 8.99 -2.47 13.26
N PRO A 112 8.54 -3.43 12.44
CA PRO A 112 9.24 -3.81 11.21
C PRO A 112 9.40 -2.65 10.20
N LYS A 113 8.53 -1.63 10.30
CA LYS A 113 8.57 -0.41 9.49
C LYS A 113 8.43 0.84 10.38
N GLU A 114 9.09 0.83 11.54
CA GLU A 114 9.04 1.95 12.49
C GLU A 114 9.38 3.28 11.80
N VAL A 115 8.46 4.24 11.87
CA VAL A 115 8.66 5.57 11.28
C VAL A 115 9.40 6.51 12.25
N ASN A 116 10.22 7.41 11.70
CA ASN A 116 11.02 8.33 12.50
C ASN A 116 10.17 9.51 13.04
N ILE A 117 9.60 9.35 14.24
CA ILE A 117 8.88 10.40 14.97
C ILE A 117 9.47 10.64 16.36
N ASP A 118 9.36 11.86 16.86
CA ASP A 118 9.84 12.21 18.20
C ASP A 118 9.02 11.53 19.31
N HIS A 119 9.65 11.35 20.47
CA HIS A 119 9.06 10.67 21.63
C HIS A 119 7.73 11.30 22.06
N PHE A 120 7.60 12.63 21.99
CA PHE A 120 6.36 13.31 22.35
C PHE A 120 5.23 12.97 21.37
N THR A 121 5.51 13.02 20.06
CA THR A 121 4.55 12.61 19.04
C THR A 121 4.11 11.14 19.22
N LYS A 122 5.05 10.22 19.48
CA LYS A 122 4.75 8.80 19.75
C LYS A 122 3.85 8.62 20.97
N ALA A 123 4.14 9.32 22.07
CA ALA A 123 3.31 9.28 23.28
C ALA A 123 1.89 9.82 23.05
N VAL A 124 1.75 10.91 22.29
CA VAL A 124 0.43 11.46 21.92
C VAL A 124 -0.36 10.45 21.07
N THR A 125 0.28 9.83 20.08
CA THR A 125 -0.35 8.79 19.27
C THR A 125 -0.82 7.62 20.14
N MET A 126 0.03 7.10 21.04
CA MET A 126 -0.34 6.01 21.95
C MET A 126 -1.55 6.35 22.82
N LYS A 127 -1.61 7.58 23.37
CA LYS A 127 -2.77 8.04 24.13
C LYS A 127 -4.05 8.07 23.29
N ASN A 128 -3.97 8.51 22.04
CA ASN A 128 -5.11 8.58 21.12
C ASN A 128 -5.60 7.20 20.64
N LEU A 129 -4.84 6.13 20.87
CA LEU A 129 -5.23 4.76 20.50
C LEU A 129 -6.01 4.05 21.62
N VAL A 130 -6.09 4.63 22.83
CA VAL A 130 -6.98 4.12 23.89
C VAL A 130 -8.44 4.23 23.47
N GLU A 131 -8.80 5.34 22.84
CA GLU A 131 -10.10 5.56 22.20
C GLU A 131 -9.88 6.04 20.76
N PRO A 132 -9.73 5.12 19.79
CA PRO A 132 -9.42 5.46 18.42
C PRO A 132 -10.49 6.35 17.79
N SER A 133 -10.02 7.37 17.08
CA SER A 133 -10.83 8.31 16.30
C SER A 133 -10.15 8.56 14.95
N PRO A 134 -10.82 9.17 13.95
CA PRO A 134 -10.18 9.48 12.66
C PRO A 134 -8.90 10.32 12.77
N SER A 135 -8.74 11.10 13.84
CA SER A 135 -7.58 11.96 14.07
C SER A 135 -6.47 11.32 14.93
N SER A 136 -6.59 10.05 15.32
CA SER A 136 -5.63 9.41 16.24
C SER A 136 -4.17 9.48 15.76
N PHE A 137 -3.94 9.48 14.44
CA PHE A 137 -2.61 9.55 13.83
C PHE A 137 -2.24 10.93 13.27
N ASP A 138 -3.08 11.96 13.40
CA ASP A 138 -2.88 13.25 12.70
C ASP A 138 -1.52 13.90 13.00
N MET A 139 -1.08 13.84 14.25
CA MET A 139 0.19 14.43 14.65
C MET A 139 1.37 13.68 14.02
N ALA A 140 1.38 12.34 14.14
CA ALA A 140 2.42 11.50 13.56
C ALA A 140 2.44 11.61 12.02
N GLN A 141 1.28 11.57 11.37
CA GLN A 141 1.16 11.72 9.92
C GLN A 141 1.70 13.07 9.45
N LYS A 142 1.43 14.17 10.18
CA LYS A 142 2.00 15.49 9.89
C LYS A 142 3.52 15.52 10.03
N ARG A 143 4.09 14.84 11.03
CA ARG A 143 5.55 14.74 11.20
C ARG A 143 6.19 14.02 10.01
N ILE A 144 5.64 12.88 9.63
CA ILE A 144 6.17 12.07 8.52
C ILE A 144 5.98 12.76 7.17
N PHE A 145 4.85 13.44 6.95
CA PHE A 145 4.66 14.26 5.76
C PHE A 145 5.74 15.36 5.67
N ALA A 146 5.96 16.11 6.76
CA ALA A 146 6.98 17.16 6.78
C ALA A 146 8.41 16.62 6.63
N LEU A 147 8.69 15.41 7.12
CA LEU A 147 9.96 14.72 6.91
C LEU A 147 10.17 14.44 5.41
N MET A 148 9.20 13.77 4.76
CA MET A 148 9.26 13.47 3.34
C MET A 148 9.35 14.74 2.48
N GLU A 149 8.61 15.79 2.84
CA GLU A 149 8.59 17.05 2.10
C GLU A 149 9.94 17.78 2.16
N LYS A 150 10.62 17.75 3.31
CA LYS A 150 11.90 18.46 3.51
C LYS A 150 13.11 17.67 3.02
N ASP A 151 13.05 16.35 3.05
CA ASP A 151 14.21 15.51 2.75
C ASP A 151 14.05 14.70 1.46
N SER A 152 12.98 13.91 1.35
CA SER A 152 12.80 12.98 0.24
C SER A 152 12.32 13.66 -1.05
N LEU A 153 11.39 14.62 -0.97
CA LEU A 153 10.84 15.32 -2.14
C LEU A 153 11.94 16.07 -2.92
N PRO A 154 12.85 16.85 -2.30
CA PRO A 154 13.94 17.50 -3.01
C PRO A 154 14.89 16.54 -3.73
N ARG A 155 15.04 15.30 -3.23
CA ARG A 155 15.84 14.25 -3.87
C ARG A 155 15.06 13.59 -5.00
N PHE A 156 13.77 13.31 -4.81
CA PHE A 156 12.88 12.80 -5.85
C PHE A 156 12.85 13.72 -7.07
N VAL A 157 12.70 15.03 -6.87
CA VAL A 157 12.63 16.00 -8.00
C VAL A 157 13.96 16.15 -8.73
N ARG A 158 15.08 15.76 -8.12
CA ARG A 158 16.39 15.71 -8.78
C ARG A 158 16.72 14.36 -9.42
N SER A 159 15.90 13.34 -9.17
CA SER A 159 16.11 12.01 -9.75
C SER A 159 15.99 12.04 -11.27
N GLU A 160 16.78 11.21 -11.95
CA GLU A 160 16.72 11.07 -13.41
C GLU A 160 15.31 10.72 -13.88
N PHE A 161 14.63 9.83 -13.14
CA PHE A 161 13.25 9.46 -13.44
C PHE A 161 12.30 10.67 -13.50
N TYR A 162 12.32 11.54 -12.48
CA TYR A 162 11.44 12.71 -12.45
C TYR A 162 11.82 13.73 -13.54
N GLN A 163 13.12 13.90 -13.79
CA GLN A 163 13.60 14.79 -14.85
C GLN A 163 13.14 14.33 -16.25
N GLU A 164 13.12 13.03 -16.52
CA GLU A 164 12.54 12.49 -17.77
C GLU A 164 11.01 12.58 -17.81
N LEU A 165 10.33 12.62 -16.66
CA LEU A 165 8.87 12.72 -16.58
C LEU A 165 8.35 14.12 -16.95
N ILE A 166 9.13 15.17 -16.67
CA ILE A 166 8.77 16.58 -16.91
C ILE A 166 9.29 17.14 -18.24
N LYS A 167 9.95 16.33 -19.07
CA LYS A 167 10.32 16.67 -20.45
C LYS A 167 9.15 16.48 -21.39
#